data_AF-A0A7S1ZTA3-F1
#
_entry.id   AF-A0A7S1ZTA3-F1
#
_cell.length_a   1.000
_cell.length_b   1.000
_cell.length_c   1.000
_cell.angle_alpha   90.00
_cell.angle_beta   90.00
_cell.angle_gamma   90.00
#
_symmetry.space_group_name_H-M   'P 1'
#
loop_
_entity.id
_entity.type
_entity.pdbx_description
1 polymer ?
#
loop_
_entity_poly.entity_id
_entity_poly.type
_entity_poly.pdbx_seq_one_letter_code
_entity_poly.pdbx_strand_id
1 'polypeptide(L)'
;KGGRGGKGGRGIGGKNDSLPVGVPPGFMTSTTGGGVTSGPSSYILDRKIKALEGEVERLENGREELSNAMLHASYIMESFLFPVEPKSTGADAGEGQTAVPPPYVDVFAALSTTGAWEAKEILTSDGTNTNSDPLSTDPADKVDPYLLKNCAVDLTLDYCTRLTTRDTTAFLDELMNADPNAPYPSLLELDELLQNRTANKEPYCAKFETCFADEFKGEGCRPSKCPFRNDMACRYIGACLDPNIRGEYAEALGKLAAQKKEAGGSAEAVGTGPEVATEAGKGGWGF
;
A
#
# COMPACT_ATOMS: atom_id res chain seq x y z
N LYS A 1 -35.51 40.27 49.93
CA LYS A 1 -34.51 39.18 50.06
C LYS A 1 -33.68 39.21 48.77
N GLY A 2 -32.46 39.74 48.67
CA GLY A 2 -31.38 39.90 49.64
C GLY A 2 -30.21 39.04 49.14
N GLY A 3 -29.18 39.64 48.52
CA GLY A 3 -27.98 38.93 48.07
C GLY A 3 -27.15 39.71 47.04
N ARG A 4 -26.34 40.66 47.53
CA ARG A 4 -25.30 41.42 46.81
C ARG A 4 -23.93 40.73 46.98
N GLY A 5 -23.05 40.91 46.00
CA GLY A 5 -21.58 40.88 46.14
C GLY A 5 -20.96 39.49 45.95
N GLY A 6 -19.82 39.31 45.29
CA GLY A 6 -18.82 40.25 44.78
C GLY A 6 -17.43 39.62 44.90
N LYS A 7 -16.60 39.81 43.87
CA LYS A 7 -15.12 39.69 43.82
C LYS A 7 -14.45 38.34 44.12
N GLY A 8 -13.51 37.99 43.24
CA GLY A 8 -12.39 37.12 43.60
C GLY A 8 -11.61 36.52 42.43
N GLY A 9 -10.97 37.35 41.61
CA GLY A 9 -9.92 36.87 40.71
C GLY A 9 -8.64 36.55 41.49
N ARG A 10 -8.01 35.42 41.17
CA ARG A 10 -6.56 35.18 41.33
C ARG A 10 -6.12 34.14 40.31
N GLY A 11 -5.32 34.61 39.35
CA GLY A 11 -4.60 33.76 38.42
C GLY A 11 -3.40 33.10 39.07
N ILE A 12 -3.20 31.83 38.72
CA ILE A 12 -1.99 31.01 38.81
C ILE A 12 -2.09 30.17 37.51
N GLY A 13 -1.24 30.29 36.49
CA GLY A 13 0.21 30.32 36.53
C GLY A 13 0.73 28.89 36.40
N GLY A 14 0.81 28.35 35.18
CA GLY A 14 1.40 27.02 34.94
C GLY A 14 1.28 26.59 33.48
N LYS A 15 2.37 26.75 32.73
CA LYS A 15 2.50 26.41 31.30
C LYS A 15 2.41 24.91 31.10
N ASN A 16 1.44 24.44 30.32
CA ASN A 16 1.51 23.14 29.66
C ASN A 16 2.16 23.37 28.29
N ASP A 17 3.48 23.42 28.27
CA ASP A 17 4.25 23.32 27.02
C ASP A 17 4.15 21.86 26.56
N SER A 18 3.19 21.59 25.69
CA SER A 18 3.11 20.36 24.91
C SER A 18 4.36 20.28 24.02
N LEU A 19 5.27 19.38 24.34
CA LEU A 19 6.44 19.10 23.50
C LEU A 19 5.99 18.49 22.16
N PRO A 20 6.61 18.87 21.03
CA PRO A 20 6.34 18.25 19.75
C PRO A 20 6.76 16.77 19.80
N VAL A 21 5.81 15.90 19.47
CA VAL A 21 6.00 14.46 19.34
C VAL A 21 6.80 14.23 18.05
N GLY A 22 8.02 13.68 18.16
CA GLY A 22 8.79 13.33 16.95
C GLY A 22 10.33 13.35 17.07
N VAL A 23 10.91 13.27 18.27
CA VAL A 23 12.37 13.06 18.38
C VAL A 23 12.65 11.56 18.49
N PRO A 24 13.45 10.96 17.59
CA PRO A 24 13.79 9.54 17.65
C PRO A 24 14.45 9.15 18.99
N PRO A 25 14.19 7.95 19.52
CA PRO A 25 14.86 7.47 20.73
C PRO A 25 16.35 7.30 20.44
N GLY A 26 17.20 8.12 21.06
CA GLY A 26 18.67 8.07 20.89
C GLY A 26 19.40 9.41 21.07
N PHE A 27 18.69 10.53 21.10
CA PHE A 27 19.30 11.85 21.30
C PHE A 27 19.54 12.13 22.79
N MET A 28 20.57 11.53 23.37
CA MET A 28 21.04 11.90 24.71
C MET A 28 21.83 13.20 24.65
N THR A 29 21.20 14.31 25.02
CA THR A 29 21.91 15.55 25.39
C THR A 29 22.66 15.30 26.70
N SER A 30 23.95 14.98 26.60
CA SER A 30 24.84 14.88 27.76
C SER A 30 25.09 16.28 28.31
N THR A 31 24.28 16.69 29.28
CA THR A 31 24.47 17.93 30.04
C THR A 31 25.50 17.67 31.13
N THR A 32 26.78 17.72 30.75
CA THR A 32 27.89 17.76 31.72
C THR A 32 28.20 19.21 32.03
N GLY A 33 27.90 19.63 33.26
CA GLY A 33 28.18 20.97 33.73
C GLY A 33 29.67 21.20 33.99
N GLY A 34 30.13 22.42 33.69
CA GLY A 34 31.35 23.00 34.25
C GLY A 34 32.50 23.18 33.25
N GLY A 35 32.71 24.42 32.81
CA GLY A 35 33.95 24.82 32.14
C GLY A 35 33.78 25.87 31.06
N VAL A 36 33.70 27.14 31.46
CA VAL A 36 33.87 28.28 30.54
C VAL A 36 35.30 28.25 30.00
N THR A 37 35.47 27.70 28.80
CA THR A 37 36.65 27.93 27.96
C THR A 37 36.18 28.47 26.62
N SER A 38 36.55 29.72 26.40
CA SER A 38 36.30 30.53 25.23
C SER A 38 36.87 29.90 23.96
N GLY A 39 35.98 29.69 22.98
CA GLY A 39 36.28 29.59 21.54
C GLY A 39 37.05 28.34 21.13
N PRO A 40 36.37 27.40 20.43
CA PRO A 40 36.39 27.56 18.98
C PRO A 40 35.07 27.24 18.28
N SER A 41 34.86 28.02 17.21
CA SER A 41 34.27 27.59 15.94
C SER A 41 32.75 27.60 15.77
N SER A 42 32.15 28.81 15.76
CA SER A 42 30.85 28.98 15.07
C SER A 42 30.93 28.48 13.62
N TYR A 43 32.10 28.64 12.99
CA TYR A 43 32.36 28.19 11.62
C TYR A 43 32.22 26.67 11.39
N ILE A 44 32.54 25.82 12.38
CA ILE A 44 32.30 24.36 12.27
C ILE A 44 30.81 24.06 12.37
N LEU A 45 30.07 24.79 13.23
CA LEU A 45 28.63 24.62 13.34
C LEU A 45 27.92 25.08 12.07
N ASP A 46 28.31 26.24 11.54
CA ASP A 46 27.76 26.80 10.29
C ASP A 46 27.99 25.87 9.10
N ARG A 47 29.17 25.22 9.02
CA ARG A 47 29.44 24.20 7.99
C ARG A 47 28.54 22.98 8.12
N LYS A 48 28.28 22.51 9.34
CA LYS A 48 27.40 21.36 9.59
C LYS A 48 25.94 21.69 9.28
N ILE A 49 25.48 22.87 9.66
CA ILE A 49 24.14 23.36 9.35
C ILE A 49 23.95 23.43 7.83
N LYS A 50 24.89 24.08 7.12
CA LYS A 50 24.82 24.17 5.65
C LYS A 50 24.88 22.80 4.95
N ALA A 51 25.64 21.85 5.49
CA ALA A 51 25.69 20.49 4.97
C ALA A 51 24.36 19.73 5.19
N LEU A 52 23.74 19.92 6.37
CA LEU A 52 22.42 19.36 6.67
C LEU A 52 21.32 19.99 5.83
N GLU A 53 21.33 21.31 5.65
CA GLU A 53 20.38 22.01 4.76
C GLU A 53 20.47 21.48 3.32
N GLY A 54 21.69 21.31 2.81
CA GLY A 54 21.89 20.74 1.47
C GLY A 54 21.44 19.27 1.37
N GLU A 55 21.59 18.49 2.44
CA GLU A 55 21.09 17.10 2.47
C GLU A 55 19.56 17.05 2.55
N VAL A 56 18.93 17.95 3.32
CA VAL A 56 17.46 18.07 3.37
C VAL A 56 16.92 18.46 2.01
N GLU A 57 17.48 19.48 1.36
CA GLU A 57 17.08 19.90 0.00
C GLU A 57 17.22 18.75 -1.02
N ARG A 58 18.34 18.00 -0.95
CA ARG A 58 18.55 16.82 -1.81
C ARG A 58 17.50 15.74 -1.58
N LEU A 59 17.14 15.47 -0.33
CA LEU A 59 16.11 14.49 0.02
C LEU A 59 14.72 14.94 -0.38
N GLU A 60 14.41 16.23 -0.25
CA GLU A 60 13.14 16.82 -0.71
C GLU A 60 12.99 16.71 -2.23
N ASN A 61 14.02 17.09 -2.99
CA ASN A 61 14.04 16.93 -4.44
C ASN A 61 13.90 15.46 -4.86
N GLY A 62 14.63 14.55 -4.20
CA GLY A 62 14.52 13.11 -4.47
C GLY A 62 13.12 12.55 -4.16
N ARG A 63 12.46 13.06 -3.12
CA ARG A 63 11.07 12.70 -2.80
C ARG A 63 10.10 13.21 -3.87
N GLU A 64 10.28 14.43 -4.36
CA GLU A 64 9.45 15.00 -5.43
C GLU A 64 9.59 14.20 -6.74
N GLU A 65 10.81 13.88 -7.14
CA GLU A 65 11.08 13.04 -8.32
C GLU A 65 10.42 11.66 -8.21
N LEU A 66 10.55 11.00 -7.05
CA LEU A 66 9.93 9.72 -6.78
C LEU A 66 8.40 9.82 -6.80
N SER A 67 7.83 10.89 -6.23
CA SER A 67 6.39 11.15 -6.27
C SER A 67 5.88 11.33 -7.70
N ASN A 68 6.60 12.08 -8.53
CA ASN A 68 6.25 12.30 -9.93
C ASN A 68 6.33 11.00 -10.76
N ALA A 69 7.36 10.18 -10.51
CA ALA A 69 7.49 8.87 -11.15
C ALA A 69 6.34 7.92 -10.77
N MET A 70 5.94 7.91 -9.49
CA MET A 70 4.80 7.11 -9.01
C MET A 70 3.48 7.55 -9.64
N LEU A 71 3.23 8.86 -9.73
CA LEU A 71 2.04 9.39 -10.40
C LEU A 71 2.02 8.99 -11.88
N HIS A 72 3.15 9.12 -12.57
CA HIS A 72 3.27 8.74 -13.97
C HIS A 72 3.01 7.24 -14.19
N ALA A 73 3.60 6.38 -13.35
CA ALA A 73 3.34 4.95 -13.39
C ALA A 73 1.86 4.63 -13.13
N SER A 74 1.23 5.31 -12.17
CA SER A 74 -0.20 5.14 -11.89
C SER A 74 -1.07 5.51 -13.10
N TYR A 75 -0.78 6.63 -13.78
CA TYR A 75 -1.52 7.03 -14.98
C TYR A 75 -1.36 6.05 -16.14
N ILE A 76 -0.15 5.51 -16.32
CA ILE A 76 0.10 4.47 -17.33
C ILE A 76 -0.73 3.23 -17.01
N MET A 77 -0.67 2.75 -15.77
CA MET A 77 -1.45 1.59 -15.32
C MET A 77 -2.95 1.81 -15.47
N GLU A 78 -3.46 2.97 -15.07
CA GLU A 78 -4.87 3.33 -15.26
C GLU A 78 -5.27 3.38 -16.73
N SER A 79 -4.41 3.89 -17.61
CA SER A 79 -4.66 3.94 -19.05
C SER A 79 -4.74 2.55 -19.67
N PHE A 80 -3.90 1.62 -19.20
CA PHE A 80 -3.94 0.22 -19.62
C PHE A 80 -5.15 -0.53 -19.06
N LEU A 81 -5.47 -0.32 -17.78
CA LEU A 81 -6.57 -1.01 -17.10
C LEU A 81 -7.92 -0.50 -17.57
N PHE A 82 -8.06 0.78 -17.88
CA PHE A 82 -9.34 1.41 -18.18
C PHE A 82 -9.25 2.23 -19.48
N PRO A 83 -9.06 1.57 -20.64
CA PRO A 83 -8.94 2.26 -21.91
C PRO A 83 -10.17 3.14 -22.14
N VAL A 84 -9.93 4.36 -22.61
CA VAL A 84 -11.01 5.26 -22.99
C VAL A 84 -11.67 4.66 -24.22
N GLU A 85 -12.93 4.21 -24.08
CA GLU A 85 -13.70 3.78 -25.23
C GLU A 85 -13.72 4.92 -26.26
N PRO A 86 -13.31 4.69 -27.51
CA PRO A 86 -13.37 5.73 -28.52
C PRO A 86 -14.82 6.17 -28.61
N LYS A 87 -15.09 7.46 -28.31
CA LYS A 87 -16.42 8.04 -28.50
C LYS A 87 -16.83 7.68 -29.93
N SER A 88 -17.85 6.85 -30.07
CA SER A 88 -18.36 6.40 -31.37
C SER A 88 -19.02 7.58 -32.07
N THR A 89 -18.22 8.52 -32.56
CA THR A 89 -18.65 9.46 -33.59
C THR A 89 -18.99 8.59 -34.78
N GLY A 90 -20.30 8.45 -35.08
CA GLY A 90 -20.89 7.45 -35.99
C GLY A 90 -20.48 7.56 -37.47
N ALA A 91 -19.19 7.65 -37.74
CA ALA A 91 -18.60 7.36 -39.03
C ALA A 91 -18.29 5.87 -39.07
N ASP A 92 -18.79 5.19 -40.10
CA ASP A 92 -18.48 3.81 -40.47
C ASP A 92 -16.98 3.52 -40.32
N ALA A 93 -16.58 3.04 -39.16
CA ALA A 93 -15.23 2.56 -38.92
C ALA A 93 -15.17 1.16 -39.53
N GLY A 94 -14.70 1.11 -40.78
CA GLY A 94 -14.38 -0.14 -41.45
C GLY A 94 -13.56 -1.04 -40.55
N GLU A 95 -13.84 -2.35 -40.62
CA GLU A 95 -13.17 -3.50 -39.98
C GLU A 95 -11.65 -3.29 -39.77
N GLY A 96 -11.30 -2.50 -38.77
CA GLY A 96 -9.96 -2.37 -38.27
C GLY A 96 -9.69 -3.65 -37.52
N GLN A 97 -8.78 -4.47 -38.05
CA GLN A 97 -8.33 -5.72 -37.44
C GLN A 97 -8.23 -5.55 -35.93
N THR A 98 -9.18 -6.12 -35.20
CA THR A 98 -9.10 -6.29 -33.76
C THR A 98 -7.91 -7.20 -33.54
N ALA A 99 -6.77 -6.62 -33.18
CA ALA A 99 -5.60 -7.38 -32.78
C ALA A 99 -6.07 -8.30 -31.66
N VAL A 100 -6.20 -9.60 -31.96
CA VAL A 100 -6.64 -10.60 -30.98
C VAL A 100 -5.59 -10.54 -29.88
N PRO A 101 -5.95 -10.03 -28.69
CA PRO A 101 -4.95 -9.82 -27.67
C PRO A 101 -4.43 -11.20 -27.25
N PRO A 102 -3.12 -11.36 -26.99
CA PRO A 102 -2.53 -12.66 -26.75
C PRO A 102 -3.28 -13.41 -25.64
N PRO A 103 -3.45 -14.73 -25.74
CA PRO A 103 -4.15 -15.50 -24.71
C PRO A 103 -3.47 -15.25 -23.36
N TYR A 104 -4.26 -14.87 -22.36
CA TYR A 104 -3.75 -14.73 -21.00
C TYR A 104 -4.01 -16.02 -20.23
N VAL A 105 -3.16 -16.31 -19.25
CA VAL A 105 -3.36 -17.45 -18.35
C VAL A 105 -4.22 -17.00 -17.18
N ASP A 106 -5.31 -17.71 -16.94
CA ASP A 106 -6.28 -17.38 -15.90
C ASP A 106 -5.74 -17.77 -14.51
N VAL A 107 -5.29 -16.77 -13.75
CA VAL A 107 -4.79 -16.96 -12.38
C VAL A 107 -5.84 -17.52 -11.44
N PHE A 108 -7.14 -17.26 -11.63
CA PHE A 108 -8.20 -17.79 -10.78
C PHE A 108 -8.38 -19.30 -11.02
N ALA A 109 -8.27 -19.73 -12.28
CA ALA A 109 -8.20 -21.15 -12.59
C ALA A 109 -6.97 -21.81 -11.96
N ALA A 110 -5.81 -21.15 -11.97
CA ALA A 110 -4.61 -21.63 -11.28
C ALA A 110 -4.81 -21.73 -9.77
N LEU A 111 -5.44 -20.73 -9.13
CA LEU A 111 -5.74 -20.75 -7.69
C LEU A 111 -6.66 -21.92 -7.32
N SER A 112 -7.70 -22.17 -8.12
CA SER A 112 -8.64 -23.27 -7.88
C SER A 112 -8.01 -24.64 -8.11
N THR A 113 -7.18 -24.80 -9.14
CA THR A 113 -6.54 -26.09 -9.46
C THR A 113 -5.42 -26.45 -8.47
N THR A 114 -4.71 -25.46 -7.94
CA THR A 114 -3.60 -25.66 -6.98
C THR A 114 -4.06 -25.75 -5.53
N GLY A 115 -5.34 -25.50 -5.22
CA GLY A 115 -5.82 -25.40 -3.83
C GLY A 115 -5.25 -24.18 -3.07
N ALA A 116 -4.86 -23.15 -3.82
CA ALA A 116 -4.24 -21.94 -3.26
C ALA A 116 -5.19 -21.18 -2.34
N TRP A 117 -6.51 -21.23 -2.59
CA TRP A 117 -7.50 -20.56 -1.75
C TRP A 117 -7.45 -21.04 -0.29
N GLU A 118 -7.22 -22.33 -0.10
CA GLU A 118 -7.09 -23.00 1.20
C GLU A 118 -5.67 -22.93 1.78
N ALA A 119 -4.69 -22.49 0.98
CA ALA A 119 -3.32 -22.37 1.43
C ALA A 119 -3.21 -21.39 2.59
N LYS A 120 -2.56 -21.88 3.65
CA LYS A 120 -2.19 -21.11 4.84
C LYS A 120 -0.70 -20.84 4.79
N GLU A 121 -0.30 -19.78 5.49
CA GLU A 121 1.10 -19.42 5.70
C GLU A 121 1.81 -20.63 6.34
N ILE A 122 2.67 -21.32 5.58
CA ILE A 122 3.57 -22.35 6.12
C ILE A 122 4.94 -21.71 6.26
N LEU A 123 5.06 -20.81 7.23
CA LEU A 123 6.37 -20.41 7.70
C LEU A 123 7.00 -21.60 8.42
N THR A 124 7.83 -22.35 7.72
CA THR A 124 8.78 -23.23 8.41
C THR A 124 9.75 -22.35 9.20
N SER A 125 10.24 -22.87 10.33
CA SER A 125 11.23 -22.22 11.18
C SER A 125 12.46 -21.72 10.41
N ASP A 126 12.75 -22.36 9.28
CA ASP A 126 13.98 -22.23 8.52
C ASP A 126 13.81 -21.28 7.31
N GLY A 127 12.60 -20.73 7.11
CA GLY A 127 12.29 -19.82 6.00
C GLY A 127 12.19 -20.51 4.63
N THR A 128 12.19 -21.84 4.59
CA THR A 128 12.05 -22.64 3.37
C THR A 128 10.63 -23.19 3.24
N ASN A 129 9.86 -22.75 2.24
CA ASN A 129 8.51 -23.28 1.99
C ASN A 129 8.57 -24.76 1.61
N THR A 130 7.98 -25.64 2.42
CA THR A 130 7.97 -27.10 2.22
C THR A 130 6.78 -27.61 1.42
N ASN A 131 5.87 -26.72 0.99
CA ASN A 131 4.69 -27.07 0.17
C ASN A 131 5.00 -27.32 -1.31
N SER A 132 6.27 -27.35 -1.69
CA SER A 132 6.68 -27.72 -3.03
C SER A 132 6.36 -29.19 -3.28
N ASP A 133 5.31 -29.47 -4.08
CA ASP A 133 4.88 -30.83 -4.48
C ASP A 133 6.11 -31.72 -4.79
N PRO A 134 6.33 -32.82 -4.06
CA PRO A 134 7.50 -33.67 -4.24
C PRO A 134 7.56 -34.33 -5.62
N LEU A 135 6.48 -34.32 -6.42
CA LEU A 135 6.45 -34.95 -7.74
C LEU A 135 6.84 -34.05 -8.92
N SER A 136 6.90 -32.72 -8.76
CA SER A 136 7.37 -31.85 -9.85
C SER A 136 8.91 -31.83 -9.89
N THR A 137 9.48 -32.32 -10.98
CA THR A 137 10.93 -32.38 -11.23
C THR A 137 11.50 -31.08 -11.79
N ASP A 138 10.65 -30.12 -12.16
CA ASP A 138 11.11 -28.81 -12.62
C ASP A 138 11.00 -27.78 -11.48
N PRO A 139 12.11 -27.31 -10.92
CA PRO A 139 12.10 -26.30 -9.86
C PRO A 139 11.50 -24.95 -10.30
N ALA A 140 11.35 -24.69 -11.61
CA ALA A 140 10.69 -23.50 -12.13
C ALA A 140 9.14 -23.58 -12.09
N ASP A 141 8.56 -24.78 -12.02
CA ASP A 141 7.11 -25.01 -12.13
C ASP A 141 6.40 -25.11 -10.78
N LYS A 142 7.11 -25.10 -9.65
CA LYS A 142 6.48 -25.17 -8.32
C LYS A 142 5.98 -23.78 -7.92
N VAL A 143 4.79 -23.43 -8.39
CA VAL A 143 4.07 -22.26 -7.91
C VAL A 143 3.66 -22.51 -6.47
N ASP A 144 4.24 -21.75 -5.53
CA ASP A 144 3.81 -21.79 -4.12
C ASP A 144 2.35 -21.30 -4.02
N PRO A 145 1.40 -22.16 -3.59
CA PRO A 145 -0.01 -21.80 -3.56
C PRO A 145 -0.31 -20.64 -2.60
N TYR A 146 0.45 -20.50 -1.51
CA TYR A 146 0.29 -19.38 -0.58
C TYR A 146 0.76 -18.07 -1.23
N LEU A 147 1.89 -18.09 -1.92
CA LEU A 147 2.40 -16.92 -2.62
C LEU A 147 1.46 -16.49 -3.75
N LEU A 148 0.99 -17.45 -4.55
CA LEU A 148 0.05 -17.18 -5.65
C LEU A 148 -1.24 -16.54 -5.14
N LYS A 149 -1.80 -17.07 -4.03
CA LYS A 149 -2.99 -16.50 -3.38
C LYS A 149 -2.74 -15.05 -2.95
N ASN A 150 -1.66 -14.77 -2.22
CA ASN A 150 -1.41 -13.41 -1.73
C ASN A 150 -1.20 -12.43 -2.89
N CYS A 151 -0.43 -12.79 -3.90
CA CYS A 151 -0.26 -11.96 -5.09
C CYS A 151 -1.60 -11.66 -5.77
N ALA A 152 -2.42 -12.69 -6.03
CA ALA A 152 -3.68 -12.50 -6.72
C ALA A 152 -4.68 -11.67 -5.90
N VAL A 153 -4.70 -11.84 -4.59
CA VAL A 153 -5.52 -11.05 -3.65
C VAL A 153 -5.09 -9.58 -3.66
N ASP A 154 -3.79 -9.31 -3.57
CA ASP A 154 -3.25 -7.94 -3.56
C ASP A 154 -3.50 -7.22 -4.90
N LEU A 155 -3.24 -7.87 -6.03
CA LEU A 155 -3.51 -7.27 -7.35
C LEU A 155 -5.02 -7.10 -7.60
N THR A 156 -5.86 -7.99 -7.05
CA THR A 156 -7.31 -7.80 -7.08
C THR A 156 -7.72 -6.57 -6.28
N LEU A 157 -7.19 -6.42 -5.06
CA LEU A 157 -7.48 -5.28 -4.20
C LEU A 157 -7.03 -3.97 -4.86
N ASP A 158 -5.83 -3.93 -5.43
CA ASP A 158 -5.32 -2.78 -6.18
C ASP A 158 -6.24 -2.44 -7.35
N TYR A 159 -6.61 -3.43 -8.19
CA TYR A 159 -7.52 -3.21 -9.30
C TYR A 159 -8.87 -2.64 -8.86
N CYS A 160 -9.51 -3.24 -7.85
CA CYS A 160 -10.81 -2.81 -7.36
C CYS A 160 -10.76 -1.42 -6.70
N THR A 161 -9.65 -1.10 -6.01
CA THR A 161 -9.41 0.23 -5.45
C THR A 161 -9.29 1.26 -6.57
N ARG A 162 -8.48 1.00 -7.59
CA ARG A 162 -8.33 1.89 -8.75
C ARG A 162 -9.66 2.13 -9.48
N LEU A 163 -10.45 1.08 -9.69
CA LEU A 163 -11.78 1.20 -10.27
C LEU A 163 -12.67 2.12 -9.43
N THR A 164 -12.71 1.89 -8.12
CA THR A 164 -13.56 2.66 -7.20
C THR A 164 -13.12 4.11 -7.13
N THR A 165 -11.81 4.38 -7.10
CA THR A 165 -11.26 5.75 -7.17
C THR A 165 -11.68 6.43 -8.47
N ARG A 166 -11.49 5.78 -9.62
CA ARG A 166 -11.88 6.33 -10.92
C ARG A 166 -13.37 6.64 -10.98
N ASP A 167 -14.21 5.74 -10.47
CA ASP A 167 -15.66 5.91 -10.47
C ASP A 167 -16.11 7.01 -9.52
N THR A 168 -15.43 7.15 -8.38
CA THR A 168 -15.65 8.25 -7.44
C THR A 168 -15.28 9.58 -8.06
N THR A 169 -14.11 9.69 -8.71
CA THR A 169 -13.70 10.92 -9.41
C THR A 169 -14.67 11.29 -10.53
N ALA A 170 -15.05 10.32 -11.38
CA ALA A 170 -16.03 10.57 -12.44
C ALA A 170 -17.39 11.01 -11.89
N PHE A 171 -17.84 10.42 -10.77
CA PHE A 171 -19.07 10.83 -10.10
C PHE A 171 -18.97 12.24 -9.51
N LEU A 172 -17.85 12.60 -8.89
CA LEU A 172 -17.63 13.95 -8.37
C LEU A 172 -17.62 14.99 -9.49
N ASP A 173 -17.02 14.68 -10.64
CA ASP A 173 -17.05 15.54 -11.82
C ASP A 173 -18.49 15.72 -12.34
N GLU A 174 -19.30 14.65 -12.38
CA GLU A 174 -20.73 14.73 -12.72
C GLU A 174 -21.49 15.64 -11.74
N LEU A 175 -21.21 15.50 -10.44
CA LEU A 175 -21.85 16.29 -9.38
C LEU A 175 -21.46 17.77 -9.45
N MET A 176 -20.19 18.08 -9.73
CA MET A 176 -19.70 19.46 -9.89
C MET A 176 -20.31 20.17 -11.11
N ASN A 177 -20.70 19.40 -12.13
CA ASN A 177 -21.33 19.92 -13.34
C ASN A 177 -22.88 19.84 -13.31
N ALA A 178 -23.46 19.30 -12.24
CA ALA A 178 -24.91 19.21 -12.07
C ALA A 178 -25.55 20.58 -11.79
N ASP A 179 -26.89 20.65 -11.84
CA ASP A 179 -27.64 21.87 -11.51
C ASP A 179 -27.27 22.35 -10.10
N PRO A 180 -26.75 23.58 -9.93
CA PRO A 180 -26.37 24.10 -8.61
C PRO A 180 -27.54 24.23 -7.64
N ASN A 181 -28.79 24.15 -8.12
CA ASN A 181 -29.99 24.17 -7.30
C ASN A 181 -30.48 22.77 -6.90
N ALA A 182 -29.91 21.70 -7.48
CA ALA A 182 -30.26 20.35 -7.09
C ALA A 182 -29.76 20.07 -5.66
N PRO A 183 -30.55 19.39 -4.81
CA PRO A 183 -30.09 19.00 -3.49
C PRO A 183 -28.94 18.00 -3.63
N TYR A 184 -27.87 18.23 -2.86
CA TYR A 184 -26.78 17.26 -2.76
C TYR A 184 -27.29 15.95 -2.13
N PRO A 185 -26.89 14.78 -2.66
CA PRO A 185 -27.22 13.50 -2.05
C PRO A 185 -26.60 13.42 -0.65
N SER A 186 -27.27 12.71 0.25
CA SER A 186 -26.72 12.35 1.56
C SER A 186 -25.52 11.41 1.41
N LEU A 187 -24.69 11.30 2.45
CA LEU A 187 -23.52 10.40 2.44
C LEU A 187 -23.91 8.93 2.24
N LEU A 188 -25.07 8.52 2.75
CA LEU A 188 -25.58 7.15 2.57
C LEU A 188 -26.00 6.90 1.11
N GLU A 189 -26.72 7.85 0.51
CA GLU A 189 -27.11 7.79 -0.91
C GLU A 189 -25.88 7.81 -1.82
N LEU A 190 -24.86 8.59 -1.45
CA LEU A 190 -23.60 8.65 -2.18
C LEU A 190 -22.87 7.30 -2.19
N ASP A 191 -22.74 6.66 -1.04
CA ASP A 191 -22.13 5.33 -0.90
C ASP A 191 -22.91 4.28 -1.72
N GLU A 192 -24.24 4.26 -1.60
CA GLU A 192 -25.10 3.34 -2.37
C GLU A 192 -24.96 3.56 -3.89
N LEU A 193 -24.90 4.81 -4.35
CA LEU A 193 -24.70 5.13 -5.77
C LEU A 193 -23.33 4.65 -6.27
N LEU A 194 -22.27 4.86 -5.49
CA LEU A 194 -20.91 4.43 -5.84
C LEU A 194 -20.80 2.90 -5.84
N GLN A 195 -21.34 2.22 -4.82
CA GLN A 195 -21.37 0.75 -4.76
C GLN A 195 -22.16 0.17 -5.94
N ASN A 196 -23.32 0.74 -6.28
CA ASN A 196 -24.10 0.31 -7.43
C ASN A 196 -23.34 0.54 -8.76
N ARG A 197 -22.62 1.66 -8.89
CA ARG A 197 -21.79 1.95 -10.07
C ARG A 197 -20.67 0.91 -10.22
N THR A 198 -19.96 0.63 -9.14
CA THR A 198 -18.92 -0.41 -9.10
C THR A 198 -19.50 -1.79 -9.39
N ALA A 199 -20.61 -2.18 -8.76
CA ALA A 199 -21.25 -3.48 -8.97
C ALA A 199 -21.74 -3.66 -10.42
N ASN A 200 -22.22 -2.59 -11.05
CA ASN A 200 -22.66 -2.62 -12.44
C ASN A 200 -21.48 -2.78 -13.42
N LYS A 201 -20.29 -2.27 -13.11
CA LYS A 201 -19.10 -2.42 -13.95
C LYS A 201 -18.35 -3.71 -13.66
N GLU A 202 -18.04 -3.97 -12.40
CA GLU A 202 -17.27 -5.10 -11.91
C GLU A 202 -17.94 -5.72 -10.66
N PRO A 203 -18.88 -6.67 -10.86
CA PRO A 203 -19.62 -7.29 -9.75
C PRO A 203 -18.73 -7.95 -8.70
N TYR A 204 -17.56 -8.47 -9.10
CA TYR A 204 -16.63 -9.09 -8.15
C TYR A 204 -16.00 -8.06 -7.22
N CYS A 205 -15.63 -6.87 -7.71
CA CYS A 205 -15.09 -5.81 -6.86
C CYS A 205 -16.08 -5.37 -5.77
N ALA A 206 -17.37 -5.29 -6.09
CA ALA A 206 -18.40 -4.89 -5.14
C ALA A 206 -18.56 -5.86 -3.94
N LYS A 207 -18.12 -7.11 -4.07
CA LYS A 207 -18.15 -8.10 -2.98
C LYS A 207 -16.78 -8.52 -2.47
N PHE A 208 -15.70 -8.06 -3.12
CA PHE A 208 -14.35 -8.54 -2.83
C PHE A 208 -13.94 -8.25 -1.39
N GLU A 209 -14.25 -7.07 -0.84
CA GLU A 209 -13.94 -6.75 0.55
C GLU A 209 -14.66 -7.67 1.55
N THR A 210 -15.90 -8.04 1.26
CA THR A 210 -16.64 -9.02 2.07
C THR A 210 -15.99 -10.40 1.99
N CYS A 211 -15.59 -10.82 0.78
CA CYS A 211 -14.83 -12.05 0.58
C CYS A 211 -13.45 -12.02 1.27
N PHE A 212 -12.77 -10.88 1.27
CA PHE A 212 -11.49 -10.74 1.95
C PHE A 212 -11.67 -10.86 3.47
N ALA A 213 -12.69 -10.18 4.02
CA ALA A 213 -13.02 -10.23 5.44
C ALA A 213 -13.44 -11.63 5.93
N ASP A 214 -14.05 -12.45 5.07
CA ASP A 214 -14.48 -13.81 5.42
C ASP A 214 -13.44 -14.91 5.10
N GLU A 215 -12.22 -14.53 4.72
CA GLU A 215 -11.16 -15.43 4.24
C GLU A 215 -11.57 -16.27 3.02
N PHE A 216 -12.34 -15.65 2.13
CA PHE A 216 -12.90 -16.19 0.89
C PHE A 216 -13.79 -17.41 1.13
N LYS A 217 -14.44 -17.54 2.29
CA LYS A 217 -15.30 -18.69 2.63
C LYS A 217 -16.70 -18.57 1.99
N GLY A 218 -17.12 -17.36 1.64
CA GLY A 218 -18.44 -17.09 1.06
C GLY A 218 -18.64 -17.62 -0.36
N GLU A 219 -19.92 -17.77 -0.73
CA GLU A 219 -20.31 -18.21 -2.07
C GLU A 219 -19.84 -17.21 -3.15
N GLY A 220 -19.18 -17.73 -4.18
CA GLY A 220 -18.67 -16.91 -5.28
C GLY A 220 -17.44 -16.06 -4.92
N CYS A 221 -16.83 -16.25 -3.75
CA CYS A 221 -15.55 -15.62 -3.39
C CYS A 221 -14.35 -16.31 -4.04
N ARG A 222 -14.48 -17.59 -4.41
CA ARG A 222 -13.45 -18.41 -5.07
C ARG A 222 -13.88 -18.80 -6.49
N PRO A 223 -13.94 -17.84 -7.42
CA PRO A 223 -14.37 -18.15 -8.77
C PRO A 223 -13.34 -19.07 -9.44
N SER A 224 -13.81 -20.02 -10.24
CA SER A 224 -12.95 -20.98 -10.96
C SER A 224 -12.31 -20.41 -12.23
N LYS A 225 -12.68 -19.18 -12.59
CA LYS A 225 -12.19 -18.41 -13.71
C LYS A 225 -12.16 -16.93 -13.34
N CYS A 226 -11.49 -16.11 -14.15
CA CYS A 226 -11.45 -14.68 -13.95
C CYS A 226 -12.87 -14.09 -13.78
N PRO A 227 -13.16 -13.41 -12.66
CA PRO A 227 -14.50 -12.91 -12.37
C PRO A 227 -14.74 -11.48 -12.86
N PHE A 228 -13.71 -10.82 -13.42
CA PHE A 228 -13.80 -9.45 -13.92
C PHE A 228 -14.42 -9.42 -15.31
N ARG A 229 -15.22 -8.40 -15.58
CA ARG A 229 -15.75 -8.13 -16.92
C ARG A 229 -14.69 -7.51 -17.83
N ASN A 230 -13.77 -6.76 -17.24
CA ASN A 230 -12.65 -6.16 -17.92
C ASN A 230 -11.49 -7.16 -18.10
N ASP A 231 -11.25 -7.56 -19.35
CA ASP A 231 -10.16 -8.48 -19.71
C ASP A 231 -8.77 -7.98 -19.30
N MET A 232 -8.55 -6.66 -19.24
CA MET A 232 -7.28 -6.08 -18.78
C MET A 232 -7.06 -6.31 -17.28
N ALA A 233 -8.14 -6.37 -16.49
CA ALA A 233 -8.06 -6.74 -15.09
C ALA A 233 -7.59 -8.19 -14.92
N CYS A 234 -8.19 -9.11 -15.70
CA CYS A 234 -7.79 -10.52 -15.71
C CYS A 234 -6.31 -10.69 -16.07
N ARG A 235 -5.83 -9.95 -17.07
CA ARG A 235 -4.41 -9.94 -17.48
C ARG A 235 -3.50 -9.37 -16.41
N TYR A 236 -3.91 -8.27 -15.80
CA TYR A 236 -3.14 -7.59 -14.76
C TYR A 236 -2.91 -8.51 -13.56
N ILE A 237 -3.97 -9.15 -13.05
CA ILE A 237 -3.86 -10.09 -11.93
C ILE A 237 -3.15 -11.38 -12.38
N GLY A 238 -3.28 -11.75 -13.66
CA GLY A 238 -2.52 -12.81 -14.31
C GLY A 238 -1.00 -12.65 -14.23
N ALA A 239 -0.49 -11.43 -14.00
CA ALA A 239 0.94 -11.18 -13.77
C ALA A 239 1.51 -11.95 -12.57
N CYS A 240 0.67 -12.40 -11.64
CA CYS A 240 1.08 -13.27 -10.53
C CYS A 240 1.64 -14.63 -10.96
N LEU A 241 1.44 -15.03 -12.22
CA LEU A 241 2.04 -16.24 -12.77
C LEU A 241 3.45 -15.99 -13.29
N ASP A 242 3.84 -14.72 -13.50
CA ASP A 242 5.19 -14.34 -13.92
C ASP A 242 6.21 -14.70 -12.81
N PRO A 243 7.27 -15.46 -13.14
CA PRO A 243 8.30 -15.82 -12.17
C PRO A 243 8.98 -14.63 -11.48
N ASN A 244 9.14 -13.50 -12.17
CA ASN A 244 9.80 -12.31 -11.61
C ASN A 244 8.93 -11.67 -10.53
N ILE A 245 7.64 -11.47 -10.82
CA ILE A 245 6.66 -10.97 -9.85
C ILE A 245 6.60 -11.91 -8.65
N ARG A 246 6.58 -13.22 -8.88
CA ARG A 246 6.61 -14.20 -7.80
C ARG A 246 7.87 -14.12 -6.95
N GLY A 247 9.03 -13.88 -7.57
CA GLY A 247 10.30 -13.67 -6.88
C GLY A 247 10.25 -12.47 -5.94
N GLU A 248 9.70 -11.34 -6.39
CA GLU A 248 9.52 -10.14 -5.58
C GLU A 248 8.59 -10.37 -4.38
N TYR A 249 7.47 -11.06 -4.60
CA TYR A 249 6.54 -11.43 -3.53
C TYR A 249 7.18 -12.39 -2.52
N ALA A 250 7.99 -13.35 -2.98
CA ALA A 250 8.69 -14.30 -2.10
C ALA A 250 9.68 -13.56 -1.20
N GLU A 251 10.45 -12.63 -1.78
CA GLU A 251 11.38 -11.79 -1.02
C GLU A 251 10.65 -10.91 0.00
N ALA A 252 9.55 -10.25 -0.41
CA ALA A 252 8.77 -9.39 0.46
C ALA A 252 8.15 -10.15 1.64
N LEU A 253 7.53 -11.31 1.38
CA LEU A 253 6.97 -12.17 2.43
C LEU A 253 8.05 -12.74 3.36
N GLY A 254 9.22 -13.09 2.83
CA GLY A 254 10.37 -13.52 3.61
C GLY A 254 10.87 -12.45 4.59
N LYS A 255 10.95 -11.18 4.14
CA LYS A 255 11.33 -10.04 4.99
C LYS A 255 10.30 -9.80 6.10
N LEU A 256 9.00 -9.89 5.80
CA LEU A 256 7.93 -9.76 6.80
C LEU A 256 8.01 -10.87 7.87
N ALA A 257 8.31 -12.10 7.45
CA ALA A 257 8.49 -13.22 8.37
C ALA A 257 9.70 -13.01 9.31
N ALA A 258 10.81 -12.49 8.79
CA ALA A 258 11.98 -12.16 9.59
C ALA A 258 11.67 -11.06 10.64
N GLN A 259 10.98 -9.99 10.25
CA GLN A 259 10.57 -8.91 11.17
C GLN A 259 9.63 -9.41 12.27
N LYS A 260 8.68 -10.30 11.94
CA LYS A 260 7.80 -10.92 12.95
C LYS A 260 8.60 -11.73 13.99
N LYS A 261 9.66 -12.43 13.57
CA LYS A 261 10.53 -13.19 14.50
C LYS A 261 11.27 -12.25 15.47
N GLU A 262 11.80 -11.14 14.96
CA GLU A 262 12.47 -10.14 15.80
C GLU A 262 11.51 -9.47 16.79
N ALA A 263 10.30 -9.13 16.34
CA ALA A 263 9.27 -8.53 17.19
C ALA A 263 8.71 -9.52 18.24
N GLY A 264 8.60 -10.80 17.91
CA GLY A 264 8.11 -11.86 18.81
C GLY A 264 9.15 -12.36 19.83
N GLY A 265 10.44 -12.03 19.64
CA GLY A 265 11.55 -12.48 20.48
C GLY A 265 11.78 -11.66 21.77
N SER A 266 10.98 -10.62 22.05
CA SER A 266 11.21 -9.70 23.18
C SER A 266 10.10 -9.71 24.24
N ALA A 267 9.71 -10.89 24.72
CA ALA A 267 8.85 -11.03 25.91
C ALA A 267 9.53 -11.67 27.13
N GLU A 268 10.74 -12.23 27.02
CA GLU A 268 11.47 -12.76 28.19
C GLU A 268 12.97 -12.48 28.12
N ALA A 269 13.39 -11.45 28.88
CA ALA A 269 14.58 -11.40 29.73
C ALA A 269 15.07 -9.95 29.88
N VAL A 270 14.55 -9.26 30.90
CA VAL A 270 15.28 -8.15 31.54
C VAL A 270 16.53 -8.78 32.17
N GLY A 271 17.61 -8.83 31.40
CA GLY A 271 18.92 -9.34 31.79
C GLY A 271 20.01 -8.38 31.33
N THR A 272 20.34 -7.43 32.23
CA THR A 272 21.59 -6.67 32.35
C THR A 272 22.59 -6.64 31.17
N GLY A 273 22.74 -5.44 30.56
CA GLY A 273 24.02 -4.90 30.11
C GLY A 273 24.19 -4.67 28.60
N PRO A 274 24.48 -3.43 28.14
CA PRO A 274 24.81 -3.18 26.74
C PRO A 274 26.33 -3.28 26.50
N GLU A 275 26.73 -4.15 25.58
CA GLU A 275 28.00 -4.04 24.85
C GLU A 275 27.67 -3.58 23.42
N VAL A 276 28.19 -2.41 23.06
CA VAL A 276 27.92 -1.73 21.79
C VAL A 276 28.93 -2.22 20.75
N ALA A 277 28.43 -2.80 19.66
CA ALA A 277 29.19 -2.95 18.41
C ALA A 277 28.33 -2.50 17.22
N THR A 278 28.73 -1.36 16.66
CA THR A 278 28.30 -0.76 15.39
C THR A 278 28.83 -1.54 14.19
N GLU A 279 27.98 -1.83 13.20
CA GLU A 279 28.35 -1.72 11.77
C GLU A 279 27.12 -1.38 10.91
N ALA A 280 27.28 -0.39 10.04
CA ALA A 280 26.27 0.12 9.11
C ALA A 280 26.62 -0.34 7.68
N GLY A 281 25.78 -1.19 7.10
CA GLY A 281 25.87 -1.62 5.70
C GLY A 281 24.98 -0.78 4.79
N LYS A 282 25.60 -0.01 3.89
CA LYS A 282 24.96 0.68 2.76
C LYS A 282 24.53 -0.33 1.70
N GLY A 283 23.24 -0.38 1.38
CA GLY A 283 22.72 -1.05 0.18
C GLY A 283 21.87 -0.07 -0.62
N GLY A 284 22.44 0.47 -1.71
CA GLY A 284 21.72 1.32 -2.66
C GLY A 284 20.99 0.47 -3.70
N TRP A 285 19.76 0.86 -4.03
CA TRP A 285 19.03 0.36 -5.19
C TRP A 285 19.33 1.26 -6.37
N GLY A 286 20.05 0.75 -7.36
CA GLY A 286 20.25 1.38 -8.65
C GLY A 286 19.29 0.77 -9.66
N PHE A 287 18.46 1.62 -10.27
CA PHE A 287 17.90 1.41 -11.60
C PHE A 287 18.76 2.17 -12.61
#